data_AF-A0A2N3LS45-F1
#
_entry.id   AF-A0A2N3LS45-F1
#
_cell.length_a   1.000
_cell.length_b   1.000
_cell.length_c   1.000
_cell.angle_alpha   90.00
_cell.angle_beta   90.00
_cell.angle_gamma   90.00
#
_symmetry.space_group_name_H-M   'P 1'
#
loop_
_entity.id
_entity.type
_entity.pdbx_description
1 polymer ?
#
loop_
_entity_poly.entity_id
_entity_poly.type
_entity_poly.pdbx_seq_one_letter_code
_entity_poly.pdbx_strand_id
1 'polypeptide(L)'
;PEAQFVYNAWLDAKGRVDEIREKLLLWVAEHGTTPGASHVYKAWLDAKGEVKVVREKLLEWVEINSSLKDADFVFRAWLTAGQPLEPIKSACEAWLETYWSYEDAVYVTKELSKADNLSYKSAACIFAWAGAYSTNEDAIFRISRASRVFHRYAHISDFSLLVTEVTTKVIAHVFAAQKLPSGVRDACSILFAHFAKSEHPRDRNWPIILGMYCNGLRHGSVFRHFQGTPHATWEILLHEALSVEMLDPITDAAAIRHAHELIQQVRSPDEYAALISHGYLSPLPQAADDR
;
A
#
# COMPACT_ATOMS: atom_id res chain seq x y z
N PRO A 1 -21.69 30.44 15.34
CA PRO A 1 -20.37 29.87 14.93
C PRO A 1 -19.51 29.33 16.09
N GLU A 2 -19.34 30.11 17.16
CA GLU A 2 -18.39 29.90 18.26
C GLU A 2 -18.72 28.68 19.13
N ALA A 3 -19.98 28.23 19.14
CA ALA A 3 -20.40 27.04 19.89
C ALA A 3 -19.63 25.76 19.50
N GLN A 4 -18.97 25.73 18.32
CA GLN A 4 -18.05 24.66 17.94
C GLN A 4 -17.00 24.37 19.01
N PHE A 5 -16.46 25.40 19.66
CA PHE A 5 -15.41 25.23 20.68
C PHE A 5 -15.95 24.50 21.91
N VAL A 6 -17.19 24.78 22.30
CA VAL A 6 -17.86 24.12 23.43
C VAL A 6 -18.18 22.67 23.08
N TYR A 7 -18.71 22.39 21.89
CA TYR A 7 -19.00 21.03 21.46
C TYR A 7 -17.75 20.16 21.35
N ASN A 8 -16.68 20.71 20.76
CA ASN A 8 -15.40 20.01 20.66
C ASN A 8 -14.85 19.70 22.07
N ALA A 9 -14.75 20.71 22.93
CA ALA A 9 -14.24 20.53 24.29
C ALA A 9 -15.06 19.51 25.11
N TRP A 10 -16.39 19.52 24.97
CA TRP A 10 -17.26 18.56 25.63
C TRP A 10 -16.99 17.12 25.17
N LEU A 11 -16.93 16.89 23.86
CA LEU A 11 -16.72 15.56 23.28
C LEU A 11 -15.30 15.05 23.52
N ASP A 12 -14.29 15.91 23.41
CA ASP A 12 -12.90 15.59 23.73
C ASP A 12 -12.73 15.21 25.22
N ALA A 13 -13.51 15.83 26.10
CA ALA A 13 -13.59 15.49 27.53
C ALA A 13 -14.42 14.21 27.82
N LYS A 14 -14.82 13.45 26.79
CA LYS A 14 -15.68 12.25 26.90
C LYS A 14 -17.06 12.55 27.51
N GLY A 15 -17.54 13.78 27.35
CA GLY A 15 -18.91 14.15 27.69
C GLY A 15 -19.91 13.31 26.89
N ARG A 16 -21.11 13.10 27.43
CA ARG A 16 -22.11 12.24 26.80
C ARG A 16 -22.63 12.90 25.53
N VAL A 17 -22.60 12.15 24.42
CA VAL A 17 -23.10 12.59 23.10
C VAL A 17 -24.57 12.99 23.16
N ASP A 18 -25.39 12.21 23.87
CA ASP A 18 -26.84 12.43 23.97
C ASP A 18 -27.20 13.77 24.64
N GLU A 19 -26.35 14.28 25.53
CA GLU A 19 -26.61 15.54 26.27
C GLU A 19 -26.49 16.78 25.37
N ILE A 20 -25.72 16.70 24.28
CA ILE A 20 -25.51 17.82 23.36
C ILE A 20 -26.13 17.59 21.98
N ARG A 21 -26.63 16.38 21.71
CA ARG A 21 -27.06 15.92 20.39
C ARG A 21 -27.98 16.91 19.67
N GLU A 22 -29.10 17.28 20.28
CA GLU A 22 -30.09 18.15 19.65
C GLU A 22 -29.51 19.53 19.30
N LYS A 23 -28.80 20.15 20.25
CA LYS A 23 -28.19 21.48 20.07
C LYS A 23 -27.05 21.46 19.05
N LEU A 24 -26.26 20.40 19.04
CA LEU A 24 -25.20 20.19 18.05
C LEU A 24 -25.79 20.01 16.65
N LEU A 25 -26.88 19.25 16.50
CA LEU A 25 -27.52 19.06 15.20
C LEU A 25 -28.14 20.36 14.65
N LEU A 26 -28.74 21.19 15.51
CA LEU A 26 -29.17 22.54 15.13
C LEU A 26 -27.98 23.39 14.66
N TRP A 27 -26.87 23.35 15.39
CA TRP A 27 -25.65 24.05 14.99
C TRP A 27 -25.09 23.53 13.67
N VAL A 28 -25.09 22.21 13.44
CA VAL A 28 -24.66 21.59 12.17
C VAL A 28 -25.59 21.99 11.01
N ALA A 29 -26.90 22.15 11.26
CA ALA A 29 -27.82 22.63 10.24
C ALA A 29 -27.48 24.07 9.78
N GLU A 30 -27.08 24.94 10.71
CA GLU A 30 -26.77 26.35 10.44
C GLU A 30 -25.33 26.60 9.97
N HIS A 31 -24.37 25.80 10.44
CA HIS A 31 -22.94 26.06 10.29
C HIS A 31 -22.13 24.86 9.77
N GLY A 32 -22.78 23.74 9.48
CA GLY A 32 -22.14 22.47 9.15
C GLY A 32 -21.30 22.47 7.87
N THR A 33 -21.40 23.49 7.02
CA THR A 33 -20.58 23.65 5.80
C THR A 33 -19.42 24.64 5.97
N THR A 34 -19.30 25.29 7.13
CA THR A 34 -18.19 26.21 7.42
C THR A 34 -16.88 25.44 7.62
N PRO A 35 -15.71 26.00 7.28
CA PRO A 35 -14.43 25.33 7.51
C PRO A 35 -14.23 24.80 8.93
N GLY A 36 -14.68 25.55 9.95
CA GLY A 36 -14.56 25.17 11.36
C GLY A 36 -15.40 23.96 11.79
N ALA A 37 -16.41 23.58 10.99
CA ALA A 37 -17.21 22.39 11.26
C ALA A 37 -16.40 21.08 11.17
N SER A 38 -15.21 21.09 10.56
CA SER A 38 -14.28 19.95 10.54
C SER A 38 -14.02 19.38 11.93
N HIS A 39 -13.80 20.26 12.91
CA HIS A 39 -13.53 19.86 14.29
C HIS A 39 -14.76 19.24 14.95
N VAL A 40 -15.96 19.77 14.67
CA VAL A 40 -17.21 19.24 15.22
C VAL A 40 -17.51 17.85 14.65
N TYR A 41 -17.35 17.66 13.34
CA TYR A 41 -17.51 16.34 12.72
C TYR A 41 -16.49 15.34 13.26
N LYS A 42 -15.21 15.74 13.36
CA LYS A 42 -14.17 14.89 13.94
C LYS A 42 -14.55 14.47 15.37
N ALA A 43 -14.84 15.44 16.24
CA ALA A 43 -15.15 15.17 17.65
C ALA A 43 -16.41 14.29 17.79
N TRP A 44 -17.45 14.54 16.99
CA TRP A 44 -18.67 13.72 16.97
C TRP A 44 -18.38 12.27 16.61
N LEU A 45 -17.62 12.03 15.54
CA LEU A 45 -17.29 10.69 15.06
C LEU A 45 -16.33 9.95 16.02
N ASP A 46 -15.33 10.65 16.57
CA ASP A 46 -14.41 10.10 17.55
C ASP A 46 -15.13 9.67 18.84
N ALA A 47 -16.13 10.46 19.27
CA ALA A 47 -17.02 10.16 20.39
C ALA A 47 -18.08 9.09 20.09
N LYS A 48 -18.03 8.42 18.93
CA LYS A 48 -18.99 7.40 18.49
C LYS A 48 -20.42 7.92 18.35
N GLY A 49 -20.55 9.22 18.04
CA GLY A 49 -21.82 9.81 17.66
C GLY A 49 -22.39 9.15 16.41
N GLU A 50 -23.72 9.15 16.30
CA GLU A 50 -24.40 8.50 15.19
C GLU A 50 -24.06 9.19 13.86
N VAL A 51 -23.45 8.47 12.93
CA VAL A 51 -23.04 9.05 11.64
C VAL A 51 -24.24 9.47 10.81
N LYS A 52 -25.33 8.70 10.85
CA LYS A 52 -26.53 8.92 10.01
C LYS A 52 -27.10 10.33 10.16
N VAL A 53 -27.02 10.92 11.36
CA VAL A 53 -27.60 12.25 11.62
C VAL A 53 -26.74 13.42 11.17
N VAL A 54 -25.43 13.22 10.96
CA VAL A 54 -24.53 14.26 10.44
C VAL A 54 -24.11 14.01 8.98
N ARG A 55 -24.44 12.84 8.43
CA ARG A 55 -23.94 12.36 7.14
C ARG A 55 -24.15 13.34 6.00
N GLU A 56 -25.38 13.82 5.82
CA GLU A 56 -25.72 14.70 4.71
C GLU A 56 -24.90 16.00 4.75
N LYS A 57 -24.93 16.70 5.88
CA LYS A 57 -24.17 17.94 6.07
C LYS A 57 -22.65 17.75 6.05
N LEU A 58 -22.15 16.60 6.52
CA LEU A 58 -20.73 16.25 6.43
C LEU A 58 -20.30 16.06 4.97
N LEU A 59 -21.10 15.37 4.16
CA LEU A 59 -20.78 15.19 2.74
C LEU A 59 -20.83 16.52 1.98
N GLU A 60 -21.81 17.39 2.28
CA GLU A 60 -21.84 18.76 1.75
C GLU A 60 -20.59 19.56 2.19
N TRP A 61 -20.16 19.41 3.45
CA TRP A 61 -18.91 20.00 3.91
C TRP A 61 -17.71 19.50 3.13
N VAL A 62 -17.62 18.20 2.86
CA VAL A 62 -16.54 17.58 2.07
C VAL A 62 -16.53 18.16 0.66
N GLU A 63 -17.67 18.30 0.00
CA GLU A 63 -17.76 18.89 -1.34
C GLU A 63 -17.24 20.33 -1.41
N ILE A 64 -17.47 21.12 -0.35
CA ILE A 64 -17.08 22.54 -0.29
C ILE A 64 -15.63 22.73 0.19
N ASN A 65 -15.18 21.90 1.13
CA ASN A 65 -13.98 22.16 1.93
C ASN A 65 -12.88 21.10 1.78
N SER A 66 -13.02 20.09 0.91
CA SER A 66 -12.02 19.01 0.78
C SER A 66 -10.64 19.47 0.32
N SER A 67 -10.50 20.67 -0.24
CA SER A 67 -9.21 21.23 -0.64
C SER A 67 -8.43 21.86 0.52
N LEU A 68 -9.05 22.02 1.70
CA LEU A 68 -8.38 22.52 2.88
C LEU A 68 -7.32 21.54 3.36
N LYS A 69 -6.17 22.06 3.81
CA LYS A 69 -5.09 21.27 4.39
C LYS A 69 -5.60 20.31 5.48
N ASP A 70 -6.43 20.82 6.38
CA ASP A 70 -6.93 20.09 7.56
C ASP A 70 -8.17 19.23 7.26
N ALA A 71 -8.55 19.05 5.99
CA ALA A 71 -9.67 18.19 5.61
C ALA A 71 -9.42 16.70 5.87
N ASP A 72 -8.14 16.30 5.96
CA ASP A 72 -7.75 14.93 6.31
C ASP A 72 -8.27 14.51 7.69
N PHE A 73 -8.45 15.45 8.63
CA PHE A 73 -9.05 15.18 9.93
C PHE A 73 -10.47 14.62 9.80
N VAL A 74 -11.28 15.16 8.89
CA VAL A 74 -12.64 14.69 8.63
C VAL A 74 -12.61 13.35 7.92
N PHE A 75 -11.74 13.19 6.91
CA PHE A 75 -11.59 11.91 6.20
C PHE A 75 -11.18 10.79 7.15
N ARG A 76 -10.18 11.05 8.01
CA ARG A 76 -9.69 10.11 9.00
C ARG A 76 -10.78 9.73 10.01
N ALA A 77 -11.50 10.71 10.54
CA ALA A 77 -12.57 10.45 11.50
C ALA A 77 -13.69 9.60 10.88
N TRP A 78 -14.09 9.93 9.65
CA TRP A 78 -15.06 9.17 8.86
C TRP A 78 -14.64 7.70 8.66
N LEU A 79 -13.42 7.49 8.18
CA LEU A 79 -12.88 6.14 7.92
C LEU A 79 -12.66 5.36 9.22
N THR A 80 -12.24 6.02 10.30
CA THR A 80 -12.06 5.40 11.64
C THR A 80 -13.40 5.04 12.27
N ALA A 81 -14.48 5.75 11.95
CA ALA A 81 -15.85 5.40 12.31
C ALA A 81 -16.42 4.25 11.46
N GLY A 82 -15.60 3.57 10.65
CA GLY A 82 -15.98 2.42 9.84
C GLY A 82 -16.88 2.78 8.65
N GLN A 83 -16.91 4.06 8.26
CA GLN A 83 -17.70 4.49 7.11
C GLN A 83 -16.97 4.19 5.79
N PRO A 84 -17.71 3.92 4.70
CA PRO A 84 -17.12 3.57 3.41
C PRO A 84 -16.33 4.73 2.79
N LEU A 85 -15.30 4.42 2.01
CA LEU A 85 -14.47 5.40 1.31
C LEU A 85 -15.24 6.07 0.15
N GLU A 86 -16.13 5.33 -0.50
CA GLU A 86 -16.79 5.70 -1.76
C GLU A 86 -17.41 7.11 -1.76
N PRO A 87 -18.17 7.54 -0.73
CA PRO A 87 -18.77 8.88 -0.71
C PRO A 87 -17.76 10.03 -0.64
N ILE A 88 -16.54 9.77 -0.15
CA ILE A 88 -15.49 10.78 0.02
C ILE A 88 -14.26 10.51 -0.86
N LYS A 89 -14.31 9.49 -1.74
CA LYS A 89 -13.15 9.02 -2.51
C LYS A 89 -12.57 10.14 -3.37
N SER A 90 -13.40 10.80 -4.16
CA SER A 90 -12.94 11.88 -5.06
C SER A 90 -12.30 13.04 -4.29
N ALA A 91 -12.85 13.38 -3.12
CA ALA A 91 -12.29 14.39 -2.22
C ALA A 91 -10.92 13.95 -1.66
N CYS A 92 -10.80 12.70 -1.22
CA CYS A 92 -9.55 12.12 -0.76
C CYS A 92 -8.48 12.10 -1.87
N GLU A 93 -8.85 11.74 -3.09
CA GLU A 93 -7.95 11.72 -4.25
C GLU A 93 -7.45 13.15 -4.57
N ALA A 94 -8.35 14.13 -4.64
CA ALA A 94 -7.98 15.52 -4.89
C ALA A 94 -7.11 16.14 -3.78
N TRP A 95 -7.44 15.86 -2.52
CA TRP A 95 -6.62 16.28 -1.38
C TRP A 95 -5.22 15.66 -1.45
N LEU A 96 -5.14 14.35 -1.73
CA LEU A 96 -3.86 13.65 -1.84
C LEU A 96 -3.00 14.22 -2.97
N GLU A 97 -3.58 14.60 -4.11
CA GLU A 97 -2.83 15.26 -5.21
C GLU A 97 -2.10 16.53 -4.74
N THR A 98 -2.64 17.23 -3.75
CA THR A 98 -2.08 18.48 -3.22
C THR A 98 -1.13 18.25 -2.05
N TYR A 99 -1.46 17.31 -1.17
CA TYR A 99 -0.80 17.12 0.13
C TYR A 99 -0.07 15.77 0.26
N TRP A 100 0.22 15.08 -0.84
CA TRP A 100 0.90 13.76 -0.83
C TRP A 100 2.22 13.75 -0.06
N SER A 101 2.92 14.89 0.02
CA SER A 101 4.24 14.98 0.67
C SER A 101 4.15 15.19 2.18
N TYR A 102 2.95 15.25 2.75
CA TYR A 102 2.75 15.43 4.18
C TYR A 102 2.74 14.06 4.88
N GLU A 103 3.28 14.00 6.10
CA GLU A 103 3.37 12.74 6.85
C GLU A 103 1.98 12.17 7.13
N ASP A 104 1.03 13.03 7.51
CA ASP A 104 -0.36 12.67 7.81
C ASP A 104 -1.13 12.14 6.58
N ALA A 105 -0.62 12.31 5.36
CA ALA A 105 -1.18 11.66 4.18
C ALA A 105 -1.15 10.11 4.29
N VAL A 106 -0.41 9.55 5.26
CA VAL A 106 -0.43 8.12 5.60
C VAL A 106 -1.83 7.54 5.78
N TYR A 107 -2.79 8.32 6.32
CA TYR A 107 -4.16 7.86 6.55
C TYR A 107 -4.95 7.78 5.25
N VAL A 108 -4.89 8.82 4.41
CA VAL A 108 -5.59 8.87 3.13
C VAL A 108 -4.99 7.84 2.16
N THR A 109 -3.66 7.72 2.11
CA THR A 109 -2.97 6.69 1.29
C THR A 109 -3.34 5.28 1.74
N LYS A 110 -3.58 5.04 3.03
CA LYS A 110 -3.99 3.73 3.57
C LYS A 110 -5.25 3.23 2.90
N GLU A 111 -6.29 4.06 2.94
CA GLU A 111 -7.60 3.67 2.46
C GLU A 111 -7.67 3.72 0.93
N LEU A 112 -7.06 4.73 0.29
CA LEU A 112 -6.97 4.77 -1.18
C LEU A 112 -6.20 3.58 -1.76
N SER A 113 -5.12 3.10 -1.11
CA SER A 113 -4.37 1.93 -1.58
C SER A 113 -5.19 0.62 -1.58
N LYS A 114 -6.33 0.59 -0.87
CA LYS A 114 -7.24 -0.54 -0.87
C LYS A 114 -8.23 -0.52 -2.04
N ALA A 115 -8.48 0.64 -2.63
CA ALA A 115 -9.47 0.82 -3.69
C ALA A 115 -9.05 0.12 -5.00
N ASP A 116 -10.01 -0.51 -5.68
CA ASP A 116 -9.74 -1.26 -6.91
C ASP A 116 -9.60 -0.37 -8.16
N ASN A 117 -10.22 0.81 -8.14
CA ASN A 117 -10.23 1.80 -9.21
C ASN A 117 -9.40 3.04 -8.82
N LEU A 118 -8.18 2.81 -8.37
CA LEU A 118 -7.22 3.87 -8.09
C LEU A 118 -6.81 4.58 -9.40
N SER A 119 -6.90 5.91 -9.43
CA SER A 119 -6.46 6.70 -10.59
C SER A 119 -4.93 6.67 -10.74
N TYR A 120 -4.44 7.04 -11.94
CA TYR A 120 -3.00 7.22 -12.20
C TYR A 120 -2.35 8.16 -11.18
N LYS A 121 -2.96 9.35 -10.98
CA LYS A 121 -2.42 10.37 -10.09
C LYS A 121 -2.42 9.92 -8.64
N SER A 122 -3.50 9.30 -8.18
CA SER A 122 -3.59 8.77 -6.81
C SER A 122 -2.57 7.66 -6.58
N ALA A 123 -2.36 6.78 -7.56
CA ALA A 123 -1.29 5.79 -7.50
C ALA A 123 0.09 6.46 -7.42
N ALA A 124 0.38 7.42 -8.30
CA ALA A 124 1.64 8.16 -8.28
C ALA A 124 1.88 8.86 -6.94
N CYS A 125 0.87 9.52 -6.36
CA CYS A 125 0.98 10.16 -5.05
C CYS A 125 1.22 9.16 -3.91
N ILE A 126 0.59 7.98 -3.93
CA ILE A 126 0.86 6.92 -2.94
C ILE A 126 2.30 6.43 -3.02
N PHE A 127 2.83 6.24 -4.23
CA PHE A 127 4.23 5.87 -4.45
C PHE A 127 5.17 6.99 -4.02
N ALA A 128 4.89 8.24 -4.40
CA ALA A 128 5.70 9.39 -4.01
C ALA A 128 5.75 9.56 -2.48
N TRP A 129 4.62 9.42 -1.77
CA TRP A 129 4.57 9.44 -0.31
C TRP A 129 5.44 8.32 0.28
N ALA A 130 5.30 7.09 -0.20
CA ALA A 130 6.10 5.97 0.30
C ALA A 130 7.60 6.15 0.03
N GLY A 131 7.98 6.82 -1.06
CA GLY A 131 9.37 7.16 -1.35
C GLY A 131 9.93 8.28 -0.46
N ALA A 132 9.11 9.29 -0.14
CA ALA A 132 9.49 10.37 0.76
C ALA A 132 9.61 9.90 2.22
N TYR A 133 8.76 8.95 2.61
CA TYR A 133 8.71 8.36 3.94
C TYR A 133 9.17 6.89 3.91
N SER A 134 10.26 6.59 3.20
CA SER A 134 10.72 5.21 2.97
C SER A 134 11.13 4.44 4.24
N THR A 135 11.42 5.16 5.32
CA THR A 135 11.70 4.59 6.66
C THR A 135 10.45 4.33 7.48
N ASN A 136 9.29 4.84 7.07
CA ASN A 136 8.02 4.60 7.74
C ASN A 136 7.58 3.16 7.51
N GLU A 137 7.19 2.45 8.58
CA GLU A 137 6.76 1.06 8.51
C GLU A 137 5.58 0.82 7.55
N ASP A 138 4.75 1.85 7.32
CA ASP A 138 3.60 1.78 6.43
C ASP A 138 3.98 1.82 4.93
N ALA A 139 5.18 2.29 4.58
CA ALA A 139 5.60 2.52 3.19
C ALA A 139 5.53 1.24 2.35
N ILE A 140 6.06 0.12 2.87
CA ILE A 140 6.01 -1.18 2.18
C ILE A 140 4.56 -1.64 1.94
N PHE A 141 3.67 -1.43 2.91
CA PHE A 141 2.26 -1.79 2.77
C PHE A 141 1.53 -0.92 1.74
N ARG A 142 1.91 0.36 1.60
CA ARG A 142 1.33 1.25 0.58
C ARG A 142 1.73 0.82 -0.82
N ILE A 143 3.03 0.63 -1.08
CA ILE A 143 3.49 0.23 -2.42
C ILE A 143 3.03 -1.18 -2.77
N SER A 144 3.00 -2.09 -1.78
CA SER A 144 2.50 -3.45 -1.97
C SER A 144 1.02 -3.46 -2.37
N ARG A 145 0.16 -2.72 -1.67
CA ARG A 145 -1.28 -2.67 -2.02
C ARG A 145 -1.56 -1.94 -3.33
N ALA A 146 -0.86 -0.83 -3.56
CA ALA A 146 -1.02 -0.04 -4.78
C ALA A 146 -0.40 -0.73 -6.02
N SER A 147 0.53 -1.69 -5.83
CA SER A 147 1.13 -2.43 -6.95
C SER A 147 0.14 -3.21 -7.81
N ARG A 148 -1.07 -3.48 -7.31
CA ARG A 148 -2.14 -4.11 -8.09
C ARG A 148 -2.48 -3.34 -9.37
N VAL A 149 -2.28 -2.02 -9.40
CA VAL A 149 -2.59 -1.16 -10.56
C VAL A 149 -1.38 -0.90 -11.46
N PHE A 150 -0.20 -1.47 -11.17
CA PHE A 150 1.02 -1.24 -11.97
C PHE A 150 0.80 -1.40 -13.46
N HIS A 151 0.29 -2.57 -13.86
CA HIS A 151 0.06 -2.89 -15.26
C HIS A 151 -0.78 -1.84 -16.01
N ARG A 152 -1.70 -1.15 -15.32
CA ARG A 152 -2.55 -0.13 -15.94
C ARG A 152 -1.78 1.10 -16.38
N TYR A 153 -0.68 1.43 -15.70
CA TYR A 153 0.04 2.69 -15.86
C TYR A 153 1.52 2.52 -16.20
N ALA A 154 2.03 1.30 -16.21
CA ALA A 154 3.46 1.05 -16.39
C ALA A 154 3.96 1.36 -17.82
N HIS A 155 3.06 1.52 -18.80
CA HIS A 155 3.41 2.06 -20.12
C HIS A 155 3.79 3.57 -20.09
N ILE A 156 3.53 4.26 -18.98
CA ILE A 156 3.94 5.65 -18.75
C ILE A 156 5.36 5.61 -18.17
N SER A 157 6.36 6.04 -18.95
CA SER A 157 7.78 5.96 -18.58
C SER A 157 8.11 6.59 -17.22
N ASP A 158 7.54 7.75 -16.91
CA ASP A 158 7.78 8.45 -15.64
C ASP A 158 7.19 7.68 -14.46
N PHE A 159 6.08 6.97 -14.68
CA PHE A 159 5.48 6.12 -13.66
C PHE A 159 6.31 4.87 -13.39
N SER A 160 6.79 4.20 -14.45
CA SER A 160 7.71 3.05 -14.32
C SER A 160 8.98 3.45 -13.57
N LEU A 161 9.55 4.62 -13.88
CA LEU A 161 10.70 5.17 -13.17
C LEU A 161 10.37 5.43 -11.69
N LEU A 162 9.26 6.13 -11.40
CA LEU A 162 8.81 6.41 -10.04
C LEU A 162 8.65 5.12 -9.23
N VAL A 163 7.96 4.13 -9.77
CA VAL A 163 7.73 2.83 -9.11
C VAL A 163 9.07 2.17 -8.78
N THR A 164 10.02 2.18 -9.72
CA THR A 164 11.34 1.55 -9.53
C THR A 164 12.17 2.27 -8.48
N GLU A 165 12.26 3.60 -8.54
CA GLU A 165 13.01 4.41 -7.59
C GLU A 165 12.45 4.30 -6.16
N VAL A 166 11.13 4.43 -6.02
CA VAL A 166 10.45 4.31 -4.73
C VAL A 166 10.64 2.92 -4.16
N THR A 167 10.41 1.89 -4.98
CA THR A 167 10.57 0.50 -4.53
C THR A 167 12.00 0.25 -4.06
N THR A 168 13.00 0.74 -4.79
CA THR A 168 14.41 0.62 -4.41
C THR A 168 14.67 1.23 -3.03
N LYS A 169 14.19 2.44 -2.78
CA LYS A 169 14.34 3.13 -1.47
C LYS A 169 13.66 2.37 -0.34
N VAL A 170 12.40 1.99 -0.52
CA VAL A 170 11.62 1.28 0.51
C VAL A 170 12.23 -0.08 0.80
N ILE A 171 12.57 -0.85 -0.22
CA ILE A 171 13.14 -2.19 -0.08
C ILE A 171 14.52 -2.15 0.57
N ALA A 172 15.36 -1.15 0.28
CA ALA A 172 16.65 -1.00 0.94
C ALA A 172 16.53 -0.92 2.47
N HIS A 173 15.51 -0.21 2.99
CA HIS A 173 15.24 -0.15 4.42
C HIS A 173 14.68 -1.46 4.96
N VAL A 174 13.78 -2.12 4.22
CA VAL A 174 13.23 -3.42 4.63
C VAL A 174 14.34 -4.47 4.72
N PHE A 175 15.24 -4.53 3.75
CA PHE A 175 16.29 -5.56 3.69
C PHE A 175 17.46 -5.29 4.63
N ALA A 176 17.51 -4.11 5.26
CA ALA A 176 18.46 -3.83 6.34
C ALA A 176 18.07 -4.51 7.67
N ALA A 177 16.82 -4.96 7.81
CA ALA A 177 16.32 -5.58 9.04
C ALA A 177 16.66 -7.08 9.11
N GLN A 178 17.32 -7.50 10.20
CA GLN A 178 17.70 -8.91 10.40
C GLN A 178 16.51 -9.89 10.45
N LYS A 179 15.37 -9.44 10.98
CA LYS A 179 14.15 -10.24 11.08
C LYS A 179 12.95 -9.42 10.63
N LEU A 180 12.17 -9.99 9.72
CA LEU A 180 10.98 -9.35 9.16
C LEU A 180 9.70 -9.96 9.73
N PRO A 181 8.76 -9.13 10.22
CA PRO A 181 7.41 -9.57 10.57
C PRO A 181 6.72 -10.24 9.38
N SER A 182 5.81 -11.20 9.63
CA SER A 182 5.08 -11.89 8.57
C SER A 182 4.37 -10.94 7.61
N GLY A 183 3.69 -9.91 8.13
CA GLY A 183 2.98 -8.93 7.30
C GLY A 183 3.90 -8.15 6.35
N VAL A 184 5.15 -7.87 6.75
CA VAL A 184 6.12 -7.20 5.87
C VAL A 184 6.60 -8.17 4.78
N ARG A 185 6.85 -9.43 5.13
CA ARG A 185 7.21 -10.49 4.18
C ARG A 185 6.10 -10.74 3.15
N ASP A 186 4.84 -10.74 3.61
CA ASP A 186 3.66 -10.84 2.75
C ASP A 186 3.58 -9.63 1.80
N ALA A 187 3.79 -8.42 2.32
CA ALA A 187 3.79 -7.21 1.51
C ALA A 187 4.88 -7.21 0.42
N CYS A 188 6.10 -7.65 0.75
CA CYS A 188 7.17 -7.86 -0.23
C CYS A 188 6.77 -8.90 -1.28
N SER A 189 6.22 -10.04 -0.84
CA SER A 189 5.85 -11.12 -1.76
C SER A 189 4.71 -10.71 -2.71
N ILE A 190 3.72 -9.95 -2.23
CA ILE A 190 2.66 -9.35 -3.06
C ILE A 190 3.25 -8.38 -4.10
N LEU A 191 4.19 -7.53 -3.68
CA LEU A 191 4.79 -6.54 -4.56
C LEU A 191 5.53 -7.21 -5.73
N PHE A 192 6.37 -8.21 -5.44
CA PHE A 192 7.10 -8.96 -6.46
C PHE A 192 6.20 -9.85 -7.30
N ALA A 193 5.11 -10.38 -6.74
CA ALA A 193 4.08 -11.05 -7.52
C ALA A 193 3.44 -10.15 -8.58
N HIS A 194 3.23 -8.86 -8.27
CA HIS A 194 2.72 -7.90 -9.24
C HIS A 194 3.75 -7.48 -10.30
N PHE A 195 5.04 -7.45 -9.96
CA PHE A 195 6.10 -7.29 -10.96
C PHE A 195 6.20 -8.48 -11.93
N ALA A 196 5.98 -9.70 -11.44
CA ALA A 196 6.08 -10.91 -12.26
C ALA A 196 4.98 -11.04 -13.31
N LYS A 197 3.81 -10.39 -13.12
CA LYS A 197 2.68 -10.43 -14.06
C LYS A 197 3.11 -10.03 -15.47
N SER A 198 2.64 -10.74 -16.49
CA SER A 198 2.97 -10.50 -17.91
C SER A 198 2.71 -9.07 -18.38
N GLU A 199 1.76 -8.39 -17.75
CA GLU A 199 1.31 -7.05 -18.07
C GLU A 199 2.23 -5.96 -17.49
N HIS A 200 3.18 -6.33 -16.62
CA HIS A 200 4.24 -5.41 -16.20
C HIS A 200 5.30 -5.29 -17.32
N PRO A 201 5.73 -4.08 -17.70
CA PRO A 201 6.70 -3.92 -18.78
C PRO A 201 8.08 -4.45 -18.38
N ARG A 202 8.71 -5.19 -19.29
CA ARG A 202 10.13 -5.56 -19.21
C ARG A 202 10.96 -4.46 -19.87
N ASP A 203 10.87 -3.25 -19.33
CA ASP A 203 11.54 -2.06 -19.85
C ASP A 203 12.97 -1.91 -19.28
N ARG A 204 13.59 -0.74 -19.50
CA ARG A 204 14.95 -0.43 -19.01
C ARG A 204 15.10 -0.52 -17.47
N ASN A 205 14.01 -0.45 -16.72
CA ASN A 205 14.03 -0.52 -15.25
C ASN A 205 13.94 -1.96 -14.75
N TRP A 206 13.56 -2.91 -15.60
CA TRP A 206 13.38 -4.31 -15.24
C TRP A 206 14.61 -4.96 -14.58
N PRO A 207 15.86 -4.73 -15.05
CA PRO A 207 17.04 -5.25 -14.37
C PRO A 207 17.18 -4.79 -12.91
N ILE A 208 16.69 -3.59 -12.57
CA ILE A 208 16.72 -3.08 -11.20
C ILE A 208 15.72 -3.86 -10.33
N ILE A 209 14.54 -4.17 -10.87
CA ILE A 209 13.53 -5.01 -10.21
C ILE A 209 14.08 -6.41 -9.96
N LEU A 210 14.68 -7.04 -10.96
CA LEU A 210 15.33 -8.35 -10.82
C LEU A 210 16.46 -8.31 -9.79
N GLY A 211 17.26 -7.25 -9.76
CA GLY A 211 18.31 -7.07 -8.74
C GLY A 211 17.74 -7.04 -7.32
N MET A 212 16.63 -6.33 -7.10
CA MET A 212 15.95 -6.33 -5.79
C MET A 212 15.37 -7.71 -5.44
N TYR A 213 14.83 -8.44 -6.42
CA TYR A 213 14.39 -9.83 -6.21
C TYR A 213 15.55 -10.72 -5.77
N CYS A 214 16.68 -10.68 -6.48
CA CYS A 214 17.86 -11.48 -6.14
C CYS A 214 18.38 -11.16 -4.73
N ASN A 215 18.42 -9.88 -4.36
CA ASN A 215 18.81 -9.46 -3.02
C ASN A 215 17.84 -9.96 -1.93
N GLY A 216 16.54 -10.00 -2.23
CA GLY A 216 15.54 -10.55 -1.31
C GLY A 216 15.69 -12.07 -1.12
N LEU A 217 16.06 -12.80 -2.17
CA LEU A 217 16.40 -14.22 -2.07
C LEU A 217 17.66 -14.45 -1.24
N ARG A 218 18.72 -13.67 -1.48
CA ARG A 218 19.98 -13.71 -0.70
C ARG A 218 19.77 -13.40 0.77
N HIS A 219 18.82 -12.52 1.09
CA HIS A 219 18.42 -12.25 2.48
C HIS A 219 17.75 -13.47 3.15
N GLY A 220 17.16 -14.39 2.38
CA GLY A 220 16.63 -15.68 2.86
C GLY A 220 15.35 -15.61 3.70
N SER A 221 14.91 -14.42 4.12
CA SER A 221 13.73 -14.24 4.97
C SER A 221 12.72 -13.22 4.46
N VAL A 222 12.99 -12.56 3.33
CA VAL A 222 12.10 -11.55 2.74
C VAL A 222 10.86 -12.21 2.17
N PHE A 223 11.05 -13.16 1.28
CA PHE A 223 9.95 -13.78 0.56
C PHE A 223 9.32 -14.92 1.36
N ARG A 224 8.04 -15.13 1.09
CA ARG A 224 7.28 -16.29 1.57
C ARG A 224 6.08 -16.50 0.67
N HIS A 225 5.60 -17.73 0.62
CA HIS A 225 4.28 -17.97 0.10
C HIS A 225 3.20 -17.48 1.08
N PHE A 226 2.13 -16.92 0.53
CA PHE A 226 0.88 -16.62 1.22
C PHE A 226 -0.29 -16.93 0.27
N GLN A 227 -1.46 -17.18 0.85
CA GLN A 227 -2.66 -17.53 0.09
C GLN A 227 -3.04 -16.41 -0.91
N GLY A 228 -3.09 -16.74 -2.20
CA GLY A 228 -3.43 -15.79 -3.27
C GLY A 228 -2.24 -15.28 -4.11
N THR A 229 -1.01 -15.72 -3.85
CA THR A 229 0.11 -15.49 -4.79
C THR A 229 -0.16 -16.21 -6.13
N PRO A 230 -0.02 -15.56 -7.29
CA PRO A 230 -0.10 -16.24 -8.59
C PRO A 230 0.90 -17.39 -8.68
N HIS A 231 0.45 -18.54 -9.21
CA HIS A 231 1.25 -19.76 -9.31
C HIS A 231 2.56 -19.60 -10.08
N ALA A 232 2.62 -18.60 -10.98
CA ALA A 232 3.76 -18.38 -11.86
C ALA A 232 4.80 -17.35 -11.37
N THR A 233 4.56 -16.71 -10.23
CA THR A 233 5.35 -15.56 -9.79
C THR A 233 6.84 -15.89 -9.66
N TRP A 234 7.15 -16.97 -8.95
CA TRP A 234 8.53 -17.25 -8.55
C TRP A 234 9.34 -17.87 -9.69
N GLU A 235 8.75 -18.72 -10.54
CA GLU A 235 9.48 -19.27 -11.67
C GLU A 235 9.78 -18.21 -12.74
N ILE A 236 8.90 -17.23 -12.98
CA ILE A 236 9.16 -16.13 -13.93
C ILE A 236 10.36 -15.32 -13.46
N LEU A 237 10.34 -14.84 -12.21
CA LEU A 237 11.42 -14.02 -11.67
C LEU A 237 12.74 -14.79 -11.57
N LEU A 238 12.70 -16.08 -11.21
CA LEU A 238 13.89 -16.92 -11.16
C LEU A 238 14.47 -17.19 -12.55
N HIS A 239 13.63 -17.56 -13.51
CA HIS A 239 14.04 -17.81 -14.90
C HIS A 239 14.70 -16.56 -15.50
N GLU A 240 14.05 -15.41 -15.35
CA GLU A 240 14.56 -14.14 -15.88
C GLU A 240 15.84 -13.70 -15.15
N ALA A 241 15.95 -13.86 -13.83
CA ALA A 241 17.18 -13.53 -13.09
C ALA A 241 18.39 -14.40 -13.51
N LEU A 242 18.16 -15.69 -13.77
CA LEU A 242 19.21 -16.60 -14.25
C LEU A 242 19.62 -16.30 -15.69
N SER A 243 18.67 -15.94 -16.56
CA SER A 243 18.96 -15.65 -17.97
C SER A 243 19.80 -14.39 -18.18
N VAL A 244 19.78 -13.46 -17.22
CA VAL A 244 20.65 -12.27 -17.18
C VAL A 244 21.82 -12.41 -16.20
N GLU A 245 22.12 -13.63 -15.74
CA GLU A 245 23.28 -13.94 -14.89
C GLU A 245 23.33 -13.15 -13.57
N MET A 246 22.17 -12.77 -13.01
CA MET A 246 22.08 -12.04 -11.73
C MET A 246 22.18 -12.96 -10.50
N LEU A 247 22.03 -14.26 -10.70
CA LEU A 247 22.22 -15.30 -9.68
C LEU A 247 23.25 -16.29 -10.21
N ASP A 248 24.36 -16.44 -9.48
CA ASP A 248 25.38 -17.43 -9.81
C ASP A 248 25.03 -18.78 -9.16
N PRO A 249 24.95 -19.89 -9.91
CA PRO A 249 24.52 -21.18 -9.39
C PRO A 249 25.34 -21.72 -8.21
N ILE A 250 26.58 -21.27 -8.03
CA ILE A 250 27.49 -21.76 -6.99
C ILE A 250 27.40 -20.86 -5.76
N THR A 251 27.65 -19.57 -5.93
CA THR A 251 27.70 -18.59 -4.83
C THR A 251 26.32 -18.21 -4.31
N ASP A 252 25.29 -18.25 -5.16
CA ASP A 252 23.89 -17.98 -4.78
C ASP A 252 23.07 -19.25 -4.59
N ALA A 253 23.72 -20.41 -4.42
CA ALA A 253 23.05 -21.71 -4.31
C ALA A 253 21.92 -21.74 -3.25
N ALA A 254 22.12 -21.06 -2.11
CA ALA A 254 21.10 -20.95 -1.07
C ALA A 254 19.90 -20.08 -1.49
N ALA A 255 20.17 -18.96 -2.18
CA ALA A 255 19.13 -18.07 -2.70
C ALA A 255 18.29 -18.76 -3.79
N ILE A 256 18.95 -19.52 -4.69
CA ILE A 256 18.28 -20.33 -5.71
C ILE A 256 17.45 -21.42 -5.06
N ARG A 257 17.98 -22.17 -4.08
CA ARG A 257 17.20 -23.18 -3.33
C ARG A 257 15.94 -22.58 -2.69
N HIS A 258 16.06 -21.42 -2.06
CA HIS A 258 14.91 -20.72 -1.49
C HIS A 258 13.85 -20.38 -2.55
N ALA A 259 14.26 -19.92 -3.75
CA ALA A 259 13.32 -19.69 -4.85
C ALA A 259 12.61 -20.98 -5.29
N HIS A 260 13.33 -22.10 -5.40
CA HIS A 260 12.73 -23.40 -5.71
C HIS A 260 11.74 -23.87 -4.64
N GLU A 261 12.04 -23.66 -3.35
CA GLU A 261 11.10 -23.96 -2.25
C GLU A 261 9.81 -23.15 -2.37
N LEU A 262 9.90 -21.87 -2.73
CA LEU A 262 8.73 -21.02 -2.98
C LEU A 262 7.89 -21.52 -4.16
N ILE A 263 8.52 -22.01 -5.23
CA ILE A 263 7.84 -22.59 -6.40
C ILE A 263 7.14 -23.90 -6.03
N GLN A 264 7.82 -24.79 -5.29
CA GLN A 264 7.26 -26.07 -4.85
C GLN A 264 6.09 -25.92 -3.87
N GLN A 265 5.97 -24.78 -3.19
CA GLN A 265 4.81 -24.48 -2.33
C GLN A 265 3.53 -24.18 -3.13
N VAL A 266 3.65 -23.78 -4.40
CA VAL A 266 2.50 -23.40 -5.26
C VAL A 266 2.30 -24.30 -6.47
N ARG A 267 3.21 -25.24 -6.72
CA ARG A 267 3.15 -26.21 -7.81
C ARG A 267 3.04 -27.62 -7.27
N SER A 268 2.25 -28.45 -7.94
CA SER A 268 2.30 -29.90 -7.71
C SER A 268 3.69 -30.45 -8.10
N PRO A 269 4.10 -31.60 -7.54
CA PRO A 269 5.36 -32.24 -7.90
C PRO A 269 5.53 -32.47 -9.41
N ASP A 270 4.45 -32.83 -10.10
CA ASP A 270 4.46 -33.08 -11.56
C ASP A 270 4.65 -31.79 -12.36
N GLU A 271 3.96 -30.71 -11.98
CA GLU A 271 4.15 -29.40 -12.61
C GLU A 271 5.58 -28.88 -12.40
N TYR A 272 6.10 -29.00 -11.19
CA TYR A 272 7.46 -28.59 -10.88
C TYR A 272 8.49 -29.42 -11.67
N ALA A 273 8.32 -30.75 -11.74
CA ALA A 273 9.17 -31.62 -12.55
C ALA A 273 9.13 -31.24 -14.04
N ALA A 274 7.95 -30.88 -14.55
CA ALA A 274 7.78 -30.41 -15.93
C ALA A 274 8.56 -29.11 -16.21
N LEU A 275 8.60 -28.16 -15.26
CA LEU A 275 9.38 -26.92 -15.42
C LEU A 275 10.89 -27.22 -15.58
N ILE A 276 11.41 -28.22 -14.86
CA ILE A 276 12.81 -28.64 -14.95
C ILE A 276 13.06 -29.43 -16.24
N SER A 277 12.20 -30.40 -16.57
CA SER A 277 12.39 -31.26 -17.75
C SER A 277 12.31 -30.49 -19.07
N HIS A 278 11.49 -29.44 -19.12
CA HIS A 278 11.41 -28.54 -20.29
C HIS A 278 12.53 -27.49 -20.32
N GLY A 279 13.41 -27.45 -19.32
CA GLY A 279 14.51 -26.48 -19.25
C GLY A 279 14.07 -25.05 -18.95
N TYR A 280 12.83 -24.83 -18.50
CA TYR A 280 12.37 -23.51 -18.07
C TYR A 280 13.04 -23.12 -16.75
N LEU A 281 13.20 -24.07 -15.83
CA LEU A 281 13.99 -23.89 -14.63
C LEU A 281 15.24 -24.74 -14.68
N SER A 282 16.36 -24.17 -14.22
CA SER A 282 17.58 -24.94 -13.96
C SER A 282 17.34 -25.95 -12.83
N PRO A 283 18.00 -27.13 -12.85
CA PRO A 283 18.00 -28.04 -11.71
C PRO A 283 18.49 -27.36 -10.43
N LEU A 284 18.04 -27.88 -9.28
CA LEU A 284 18.53 -27.44 -7.98
C LEU A 284 20.07 -27.49 -7.94
N PRO A 285 20.75 -26.41 -7.49
CA PRO A 285 22.20 -26.44 -7.31
C PRO A 285 22.57 -27.58 -6.35
N GLN A 286 23.55 -28.39 -6.74
CA GLN A 286 24.11 -29.40 -5.85
C GLN A 286 24.59 -28.70 -4.57
N ALA A 287 24.38 -29.32 -3.41
CA ALA A 287 25.05 -28.88 -2.20
C ALA A 287 26.55 -28.90 -2.51
N ALA A 288 27.25 -27.79 -2.23
CA ALA A 288 28.71 -27.85 -2.24
C ALA A 288 29.07 -28.94 -1.23
N ASP A 289 29.57 -30.09 -1.71
CA ASP A 289 30.24 -31.04 -0.84
C ASP A 289 31.29 -30.23 -0.08
N ASP A 290 31.27 -30.30 1.25
CA ASP A 290 32.31 -29.74 2.11
C ASP A 290 33.67 -30.26 1.62
N ARG A 291 34.40 -29.44 0.86
CA ARG A 291 35.78 -29.66 0.46
C ARG A 291 36.67 -28.61 1.11
#